data_AF-A0A7D8YE23-F1
#
_entry.id   AF-A0A7D8YE23-F1
#
_cell.length_a   1.000
_cell.length_b   1.000
_cell.length_c   1.000
_cell.angle_alpha   90.00
_cell.angle_beta   90.00
_cell.angle_gamma   90.00
#
_symmetry.space_group_name_H-M   'P 1'
#
loop_
_entity.id
_entity.type
_entity.pdbx_description
1 polymer ?
#
loop_
_entity_poly.entity_id
_entity_poly.type
_entity_poly.pdbx_seq_one_letter_code
_entity_poly.pdbx_strand_id
1 'polypeptide(L)'
;MPAGGPDRGTALDRFFAGLSEYIFQAKLGVADVQLVDYLSDLLLRFVRTESLHKVRRGTGKPATEVFQMLLEAEKRVGLARREVHRHIGDFTLFWSGMYPESLRKLRSASAADGFLDYCSQGKRAYRIAAEIEGGEGPPQSDLLIRLSEHFELCAYGLREVRREWEAGDGGEVLIL
;
A
#
# COMPACT_ATOMS: atom_id res chain seq x y z
N MET A 1 1.10 -5.75 39.66
CA MET A 1 1.75 -5.09 38.50
C MET A 1 2.00 -6.15 37.45
N PRO A 2 1.29 -6.22 36.31
CA PRO A 2 1.74 -7.09 35.24
C PRO A 2 2.83 -6.36 34.44
N ALA A 3 3.97 -7.02 34.31
CA ALA A 3 5.03 -6.65 33.37
C ALA A 3 4.52 -6.94 31.95
N GLY A 4 4.16 -5.90 31.21
CA GLY A 4 3.92 -6.00 29.77
C GLY A 4 5.25 -6.12 29.05
N GLY A 5 5.56 -7.30 28.51
CA GLY A 5 6.61 -7.42 27.49
C GLY A 5 6.31 -6.49 26.31
N PRO A 6 7.30 -6.13 25.48
CA PRO A 6 7.08 -5.24 24.35
C PRO A 6 5.97 -5.80 23.48
N ASP A 7 4.89 -5.04 23.36
CA ASP A 7 3.74 -5.42 22.56
C ASP A 7 4.24 -5.68 21.12
N ARG A 8 4.08 -6.91 20.63
CA ARG A 8 4.65 -7.38 19.36
C ARG A 8 4.29 -6.45 18.19
N GLY A 9 3.13 -5.78 18.28
CA GLY A 9 2.73 -4.73 17.35
C GLY A 9 3.74 -3.58 17.27
N THR A 10 4.15 -3.02 18.42
CA THR A 10 5.10 -1.88 18.46
C THR A 10 6.51 -2.23 17.97
N ALA A 11 6.93 -3.49 18.07
CA ALA A 11 8.24 -3.91 17.58
C ALA A 11 8.26 -3.98 16.03
N LEU A 12 7.22 -4.57 15.43
CA LEU A 12 7.06 -4.58 13.97
C LEU A 12 6.88 -3.17 13.40
N ASP A 13 6.16 -2.31 14.11
CA ASP A 13 5.93 -0.92 13.70
C ASP A 13 7.25 -0.15 13.62
N ARG A 14 8.07 -0.24 14.67
CA ARG A 14 9.41 0.37 14.68
C ARG A 14 10.34 -0.21 13.62
N PHE A 15 10.25 -1.52 13.39
CA PHE A 15 11.08 -2.19 12.38
C PHE A 15 10.76 -1.69 10.97
N PHE A 16 9.50 -1.71 10.55
CA PHE A 16 9.12 -1.25 9.21
C PHE A 16 9.33 0.26 9.03
N ALA A 17 9.09 1.07 10.06
CA ALA A 17 9.38 2.50 10.01
C ALA A 17 10.87 2.75 9.78
N GLY A 18 11.75 2.13 10.58
CA GLY A 18 13.20 2.29 10.44
C GLY A 18 13.73 1.74 9.12
N LEU A 19 13.19 0.61 8.64
CA LEU A 19 13.63 0.01 7.39
C LEU A 19 13.20 0.84 6.17
N SER A 20 11.95 1.31 6.15
CA SER A 20 11.47 2.27 5.14
C SER A 20 12.31 3.54 5.15
N GLU A 21 12.56 4.12 6.32
CA GLU A 21 13.37 5.33 6.45
C GLU A 21 14.77 5.14 5.86
N TYR A 22 15.46 4.07 6.23
CA TYR A 22 16.77 3.74 5.70
C TYR A 22 16.76 3.56 4.17
N ILE A 23 15.81 2.77 3.64
CA ILE A 23 15.72 2.53 2.19
C ILE A 23 15.45 3.84 1.44
N PHE A 24 14.44 4.59 1.85
CA PHE A 24 14.01 5.78 1.11
C PHE A 24 15.00 6.93 1.25
N GLN A 25 15.48 7.23 2.46
CA GLN A 25 16.40 8.35 2.68
C GLN A 25 17.83 8.00 2.26
N ALA A 26 18.38 6.89 2.76
CA ALA A 26 19.80 6.60 2.61
C ALA A 26 20.14 5.92 1.28
N LYS A 27 19.30 5.01 0.76
CA LYS A 27 19.57 4.32 -0.51
C LYS A 27 18.98 5.01 -1.73
N LEU A 28 17.77 5.58 -1.61
CA LEU A 28 17.06 6.17 -2.74
C LEU A 28 17.14 7.70 -2.79
N GLY A 29 17.67 8.36 -1.75
CA GLY A 29 17.83 9.82 -1.72
C GLY A 29 16.50 10.59 -1.61
N VAL A 30 15.44 9.95 -1.12
CA VAL A 30 14.12 10.55 -0.93
C VAL A 30 14.06 11.25 0.43
N ALA A 31 14.06 12.58 0.42
CA ALA A 31 14.00 13.41 1.63
C ALA A 31 12.55 13.80 2.04
N ASP A 32 11.53 13.23 1.40
CA ASP A 32 10.12 13.52 1.69
C ASP A 32 9.61 12.69 2.87
N VAL A 33 9.73 13.25 4.07
CA VAL A 33 9.34 12.58 5.34
C VAL A 33 7.87 12.13 5.31
N GLN A 34 6.95 12.98 4.84
CA GLN A 34 5.52 12.64 4.80
C GLN A 34 5.23 11.46 3.88
N LEU A 35 5.95 11.36 2.76
CA LEU A 35 5.83 10.23 1.85
C LEU A 35 6.35 8.95 2.50
N VAL A 36 7.53 9.01 3.12
CA VAL A 36 8.16 7.85 3.79
C VAL A 36 7.30 7.34 4.96
N ASP A 37 6.77 8.24 5.77
CA ASP A 37 5.85 7.90 6.87
C ASP A 37 4.60 7.19 6.33
N TYR A 38 3.99 7.75 5.27
CA TYR A 38 2.82 7.15 4.64
C TYR A 38 3.09 5.75 4.09
N LEU A 39 4.25 5.53 3.47
CA LEU A 39 4.63 4.24 2.92
C LEU A 39 4.90 3.21 4.03
N SER A 40 5.48 3.64 5.14
CA SER A 40 5.68 2.81 6.34
C SER A 40 4.34 2.38 6.93
N ASP A 41 3.40 3.31 7.08
CA ASP A 41 2.03 3.04 7.53
C ASP A 41 1.27 2.15 6.55
N LEU A 42 1.47 2.35 5.24
CA LEU A 42 0.88 1.50 4.20
C LEU A 42 1.36 0.05 4.35
N LEU A 43 2.67 -0.18 4.52
CA LEU A 43 3.21 -1.52 4.72
C LEU A 43 2.60 -2.19 5.96
N LEU A 44 2.57 -1.50 7.10
CA LEU A 44 1.99 -2.02 8.33
C LEU A 44 0.51 -2.38 8.18
N ARG A 45 -0.25 -1.50 7.53
CA ARG A 45 -1.69 -1.70 7.25
C ARG A 45 -1.97 -2.96 6.42
N PHE A 46 -1.08 -3.34 5.52
CA PHE A 46 -1.27 -4.47 4.62
C PHE A 46 -0.64 -5.76 5.13
N VAL A 47 0.52 -5.69 5.80
CA VAL A 47 1.16 -6.84 6.45
C VAL A 47 0.26 -7.41 7.56
N ARG A 48 -0.44 -6.55 8.30
CA ARG A 48 -1.42 -6.99 9.32
C ARG A 48 -2.72 -7.56 8.74
N THR A 49 -2.87 -7.70 7.41
CA THR A 49 -4.03 -8.28 6.69
C THR A 49 -5.37 -7.53 6.87
N GLU A 50 -5.51 -6.66 7.88
CA GLU A 50 -6.73 -5.89 8.16
C GLU A 50 -7.19 -4.98 7.01
N SER A 51 -6.27 -4.56 6.14
CA SER A 51 -6.62 -3.63 5.05
C SER A 51 -7.05 -4.29 3.75
N LEU A 52 -6.75 -5.57 3.50
CA LEU A 52 -7.04 -6.24 2.22
C LEU A 52 -8.56 -6.37 1.93
N HIS A 53 -9.40 -6.31 2.96
CA HIS A 53 -10.86 -6.48 2.85
C HIS A 53 -11.66 -5.18 3.05
N LYS A 54 -11.01 -4.02 2.98
CA LYS A 54 -11.65 -2.71 3.27
C LYS A 54 -12.73 -2.33 2.29
N VAL A 55 -12.60 -2.70 1.01
CA VAL A 55 -13.65 -2.45 0.02
C VAL A 55 -14.62 -3.62 -0.03
N ARG A 56 -15.91 -3.35 0.19
CA ARG A 56 -16.99 -4.33 0.07
C ARG A 56 -17.83 -4.05 -1.16
N ARG A 57 -18.21 -5.13 -1.84
CA ARG A 57 -19.14 -5.12 -2.98
C ARG A 57 -20.56 -4.82 -2.49
N GLY A 58 -21.46 -4.46 -3.41
CA GLY A 58 -22.91 -4.35 -3.12
C GLY A 58 -23.55 -5.62 -2.54
N THR A 59 -22.89 -6.78 -2.65
CA THR A 59 -23.30 -8.07 -2.07
C THR A 59 -22.77 -8.32 -0.66
N GLY A 60 -21.99 -7.40 -0.08
CA GLY A 60 -21.38 -7.52 1.25
C GLY A 60 -20.07 -8.31 1.31
N LYS A 61 -19.66 -8.99 0.23
CA LYS A 61 -18.37 -9.70 0.12
C LYS A 61 -17.21 -8.71 -0.12
N PRO A 62 -15.97 -9.02 0.31
CA PRO A 62 -14.80 -8.21 -0.04
C PRO A 62 -14.55 -8.14 -1.55
N ALA A 63 -14.14 -6.96 -2.03
CA ALA A 63 -13.53 -6.82 -3.35
C ALA A 63 -12.07 -7.25 -3.23
N THR A 64 -11.70 -8.30 -3.96
CA THR A 64 -10.36 -8.90 -3.92
C THR A 64 -9.56 -8.57 -5.18
N GLU A 65 -10.21 -7.98 -6.18
CA GLU A 65 -9.67 -7.62 -7.49
C GLU A 65 -9.78 -6.10 -7.69
N VAL A 66 -8.77 -5.49 -8.30
CA VAL A 66 -8.73 -4.05 -8.56
C VAL A 66 -9.88 -3.63 -9.47
N PHE A 67 -10.23 -4.44 -10.45
CA PHE A 67 -11.39 -4.21 -11.32
C PHE A 67 -12.68 -4.01 -10.52
N GLN A 68 -12.92 -4.85 -9.50
CA GLN A 68 -14.11 -4.74 -8.66
C GLN A 68 -14.07 -3.50 -7.78
N MET A 69 -12.90 -3.16 -7.24
CA MET A 69 -12.74 -1.94 -6.44
C MET A 69 -13.05 -0.69 -7.29
N LEU A 70 -12.60 -0.66 -8.55
CA LEU A 70 -12.90 0.42 -9.49
C LEU A 70 -14.41 0.53 -9.75
N LEU A 71 -15.11 -0.58 -9.97
CA LEU A 71 -16.56 -0.58 -10.13
C LEU A 71 -17.31 -0.06 -8.89
N GLU A 72 -16.81 -0.36 -7.69
CA GLU A 72 -17.38 0.17 -6.44
C GLU A 72 -17.03 1.65 -6.22
N ALA A 73 -15.91 2.13 -6.75
CA ALA A 73 -15.52 3.54 -6.67
C ALA A 73 -16.48 4.44 -7.46
N GLU A 74 -16.89 4.01 -8.66
CA GLU A 74 -17.81 4.78 -9.52
C GLU A 74 -19.23 4.91 -8.94
N LYS A 75 -19.59 4.07 -7.96
CA LYS A 75 -20.88 4.15 -7.26
C LYS A 75 -20.89 5.13 -6.09
N ARG A 76 -19.73 5.67 -5.71
CA ARG A 76 -19.57 6.52 -4.52
C ARG A 76 -19.39 7.97 -4.92
N VAL A 77 -19.69 8.87 -4.00
CA VAL A 77 -19.52 10.32 -4.17
C VAL A 77 -18.81 10.92 -2.94
N GLY A 78 -18.21 12.10 -3.12
CA GLY A 78 -17.53 12.83 -2.06
C GLY A 78 -16.44 12.01 -1.36
N LEU A 79 -16.37 12.13 -0.03
CA LEU A 79 -15.33 11.48 0.78
C LEU A 79 -15.32 9.96 0.65
N ALA A 80 -16.47 9.32 0.49
CA ALA A 80 -16.52 7.88 0.29
C ALA A 80 -15.86 7.43 -1.02
N ARG A 81 -15.95 8.26 -2.07
CA ARG A 81 -15.25 8.04 -3.35
C ARG A 81 -13.74 8.25 -3.19
N ARG A 82 -13.35 9.32 -2.48
CA ARG A 82 -11.95 9.62 -2.15
C ARG A 82 -11.28 8.45 -1.42
N GLU A 83 -11.93 7.90 -0.40
CA GLU A 83 -11.40 6.79 0.38
C GLU A 83 -11.20 5.51 -0.43
N VAL A 84 -12.12 5.19 -1.35
CA VAL A 84 -11.96 4.02 -2.22
C VAL A 84 -10.82 4.21 -3.20
N HIS A 85 -10.71 5.37 -3.83
CA HIS A 85 -9.60 5.63 -4.73
C HIS A 85 -8.25 5.66 -4.00
N ARG A 86 -8.17 6.23 -2.79
CA ARG A 86 -6.98 6.08 -1.93
C ARG A 86 -6.67 4.61 -1.68
N HIS A 87 -7.67 3.80 -1.34
CA HIS A 87 -7.47 2.38 -1.10
C HIS A 87 -7.01 1.62 -2.35
N ILE A 88 -7.54 1.93 -3.53
CA ILE A 88 -7.08 1.35 -4.80
C ILE A 88 -5.62 1.72 -5.05
N GLY A 89 -5.24 2.98 -4.83
CA GLY A 89 -3.85 3.44 -4.88
C GLY A 89 -2.96 2.65 -3.91
N ASP A 90 -3.36 2.53 -2.65
CA ASP A 90 -2.61 1.79 -1.63
C ASP A 90 -2.44 0.31 -2.00
N PHE A 91 -3.53 -0.33 -2.44
CA PHE A 91 -3.58 -1.74 -2.80
C PHE A 91 -2.68 -2.03 -4.00
N THR A 92 -2.82 -1.24 -5.07
CA THR A 92 -1.99 -1.40 -6.27
C THR A 92 -0.52 -1.13 -5.99
N LEU A 93 -0.20 -0.13 -5.15
CA LEU A 93 1.17 0.19 -4.77
C LEU A 93 1.80 -0.93 -3.95
N PHE A 94 1.08 -1.45 -2.96
CA PHE A 94 1.51 -2.58 -2.14
C PHE A 94 1.82 -3.80 -3.01
N TRP A 95 0.89 -4.20 -3.89
CA TRP A 95 1.10 -5.38 -4.74
C TRP A 95 2.21 -5.18 -5.78
N SER A 96 2.33 -3.98 -6.35
CA SER A 96 3.38 -3.67 -7.34
C SER A 96 4.78 -3.62 -6.73
N GLY A 97 4.89 -3.21 -5.47
CA GLY A 97 6.15 -3.18 -4.73
C GLY A 97 6.49 -4.51 -4.07
N MET A 98 5.59 -5.02 -3.24
CA MET A 98 5.82 -6.20 -2.41
C MET A 98 5.66 -7.50 -3.20
N TYR A 99 4.67 -7.66 -4.08
CA TYR A 99 4.42 -8.95 -4.76
C TYR A 99 4.21 -8.83 -6.28
N PRO A 100 5.14 -8.19 -7.00
CA PRO A 100 5.07 -7.99 -8.45
C PRO A 100 4.98 -9.31 -9.24
N GLU A 101 5.53 -10.38 -8.67
CA GLU A 101 5.62 -11.68 -9.34
C GLU A 101 4.29 -12.41 -9.28
N SER A 102 3.54 -12.18 -8.20
CA SER A 102 2.16 -12.62 -8.06
C SER A 102 1.26 -11.90 -9.04
N LEU A 103 1.51 -10.61 -9.35
CA LEU A 103 0.76 -9.89 -10.38
C LEU A 103 0.96 -10.49 -11.77
N ARG A 104 2.20 -10.88 -12.11
CA ARG A 104 2.49 -11.56 -13.39
C ARG A 104 1.74 -12.89 -13.52
N LYS A 105 1.66 -13.67 -12.44
CA LYS A 105 0.88 -14.92 -12.39
C LYS A 105 -0.63 -14.65 -12.42
N LEU A 106 -1.10 -13.62 -11.73
CA LEU A 106 -2.51 -13.23 -11.72
C LEU A 106 -2.98 -12.78 -13.12
N ARG A 107 -2.11 -12.12 -13.89
CA ARG A 107 -2.39 -11.82 -15.31
C ARG A 107 -2.66 -13.04 -16.18
N SER A 108 -2.06 -14.17 -15.84
CA SER A 108 -2.32 -15.42 -16.55
C SER A 108 -3.55 -16.19 -16.04
N ALA A 109 -4.08 -15.86 -14.86
CA ALA A 109 -5.07 -16.68 -14.15
C ALA A 109 -6.42 -15.99 -13.83
N SER A 110 -6.46 -14.66 -13.62
CA SER A 110 -7.71 -13.91 -13.41
C SER A 110 -8.16 -13.24 -14.71
N ALA A 111 -9.40 -13.50 -15.11
CA ALA A 111 -9.98 -12.92 -16.32
C ALA A 111 -10.24 -11.41 -16.22
N ALA A 112 -10.45 -10.86 -15.02
CA ALA A 112 -10.84 -9.46 -14.82
C ALA A 112 -9.62 -8.54 -14.60
N ASP A 113 -8.72 -8.92 -13.69
CA ASP A 113 -7.52 -8.12 -13.40
C ASP A 113 -6.38 -8.39 -14.39
N GLY A 114 -6.48 -9.44 -15.21
CA GLY A 114 -5.36 -9.86 -16.04
C GLY A 114 -4.97 -8.91 -17.18
N PHE A 115 -5.88 -7.98 -17.53
CA PHE A 115 -5.61 -6.91 -18.48
C PHE A 115 -5.26 -5.58 -17.82
N LEU A 116 -5.32 -5.48 -16.48
CA LEU A 116 -5.05 -4.24 -15.79
C LEU A 116 -3.55 -4.00 -15.58
N ASP A 117 -3.11 -2.82 -15.94
CA ASP A 117 -1.84 -2.27 -15.48
C ASP A 117 -2.02 -1.64 -14.09
N TYR A 118 -1.59 -2.38 -13.06
CA TYR A 118 -1.68 -1.95 -11.67
C TYR A 118 -0.95 -0.64 -11.41
N CYS A 119 0.18 -0.37 -12.06
CA CYS A 119 0.89 0.90 -11.91
C CYS A 119 0.03 2.05 -12.45
N SER A 120 -0.47 1.93 -13.67
CA SER A 120 -1.35 2.93 -14.28
C SER A 120 -2.64 3.15 -13.47
N GLN A 121 -3.26 2.08 -12.97
CA GLN A 121 -4.46 2.17 -12.14
C GLN A 121 -4.17 2.84 -10.79
N GLY A 122 -3.06 2.52 -10.15
CA GLY A 122 -2.66 3.11 -8.87
C GLY A 122 -2.41 4.61 -8.96
N LYS A 123 -1.64 5.04 -9.96
CA LYS A 123 -1.44 6.47 -10.27
C LYS A 123 -2.76 7.21 -10.44
N ARG A 124 -3.61 6.69 -11.33
CA ARG A 124 -4.91 7.30 -11.61
C ARG A 124 -5.78 7.38 -10.35
N ALA A 125 -5.78 6.33 -9.53
CA ALA A 125 -6.57 6.29 -8.31
C ALA A 125 -6.09 7.35 -7.30
N TYR A 126 -4.79 7.50 -7.07
CA TYR A 126 -4.28 8.56 -6.22
C TYR A 126 -4.61 9.96 -6.75
N ARG A 127 -4.52 10.17 -8.07
CA ARG A 127 -4.89 11.44 -8.70
C ARG A 127 -6.36 11.80 -8.48
N ILE A 128 -7.28 10.86 -8.71
CA ILE A 128 -8.72 11.07 -8.48
C ILE A 128 -9.00 11.34 -6.99
N ALA A 129 -8.33 10.64 -6.08
CA ALA A 129 -8.49 10.87 -4.65
C ALA A 129 -8.00 12.27 -4.23
N ALA A 130 -6.98 12.81 -4.88
CA ALA A 130 -6.47 14.16 -4.61
C ALA A 130 -7.42 15.27 -5.09
N GLU A 131 -8.14 15.03 -6.19
CA GLU A 131 -9.08 16.00 -6.80
C GLU A 131 -10.39 16.17 -6.02
N ILE A 132 -10.73 15.23 -5.13
CA ILE A 132 -11.96 15.30 -4.33
C ILE A 132 -11.72 16.20 -3.11
N GLU A 133 -12.22 17.43 -3.18
CA GLU A 133 -12.18 18.43 -2.11
C GLU A 133 -12.98 17.99 -0.86
N GLY A 134 -12.59 18.52 0.31
CA GLY A 134 -13.33 18.37 1.57
C GLY A 134 -12.83 17.29 2.53
N GLY A 135 -11.70 16.63 2.22
CA GLY A 135 -11.05 15.70 3.15
C GLY A 135 -10.08 16.42 4.07
N GLU A 136 -10.56 17.00 5.18
CA GLU A 136 -9.68 17.67 6.17
C GLU A 136 -8.75 16.68 6.90
N GLY A 137 -8.98 15.38 6.77
CA GLY A 137 -8.18 14.32 7.38
C GLY A 137 -7.05 13.78 6.49
N PRO A 138 -5.95 13.28 7.09
CA PRO A 138 -4.81 12.71 6.36
C PRO A 138 -5.20 11.45 5.53
N PRO A 139 -4.50 11.17 4.43
CA PRO A 139 -3.42 11.97 3.84
C PRO A 139 -3.96 13.23 3.14
N GLN A 140 -3.15 14.29 3.10
CA GLN A 140 -3.45 15.52 2.36
C GLN A 140 -3.45 15.26 0.85
N SER A 141 -4.19 16.07 0.08
CA SER A 141 -4.24 15.92 -1.39
C SER A 141 -2.87 16.05 -2.05
N ASP A 142 -1.99 16.93 -1.54
CA ASP A 142 -0.62 17.07 -2.06
C ASP A 142 0.20 15.80 -1.92
N LEU A 143 0.03 15.06 -0.80
CA LEU A 143 0.71 13.78 -0.61
C LEU A 143 0.19 12.73 -1.60
N LEU A 144 -1.13 12.71 -1.86
CA LEU A 144 -1.72 11.82 -2.86
C LEU A 144 -1.23 12.15 -4.28
N ILE A 145 -1.03 13.44 -4.60
CA ILE A 145 -0.41 13.86 -5.87
C ILE A 145 1.01 13.31 -5.97
N ARG A 146 1.85 13.46 -4.93
CA ARG A 146 3.22 12.94 -4.95
C ARG A 146 3.27 11.41 -5.04
N LEU A 147 2.37 10.70 -4.36
CA LEU A 147 2.22 9.24 -4.51
C LEU A 147 1.85 8.82 -5.94
N SER A 148 1.02 9.61 -6.62
CA SER A 148 0.71 9.40 -8.04
C SER A 148 1.92 9.65 -8.94
N GLU A 149 2.66 10.74 -8.71
CA GLU A 149 3.80 11.15 -9.56
C GLU A 149 5.01 10.25 -9.37
N HIS A 150 5.28 9.83 -8.13
CA HIS A 150 6.43 9.00 -7.76
C HIS A 150 6.06 7.52 -7.57
N PHE A 151 4.97 7.06 -8.16
CA PHE A 151 4.43 5.71 -7.91
C PHE A 151 5.46 4.61 -8.14
N GLU A 152 6.19 4.62 -9.25
CA GLU A 152 7.20 3.59 -9.55
C GLU A 152 8.39 3.65 -8.60
N LEU A 153 8.82 4.85 -8.21
CA LEU A 153 9.88 5.03 -7.21
C LEU A 153 9.43 4.47 -5.86
N CYS A 154 8.19 4.75 -5.45
CA CYS A 154 7.60 4.20 -4.24
C CYS A 154 7.52 2.67 -4.32
N ALA A 155 7.00 2.11 -5.41
CA ALA A 155 6.91 0.67 -5.63
C ALA A 155 8.29 0.00 -5.60
N TYR A 156 9.30 0.64 -6.19
CA TYR A 156 10.68 0.17 -6.13
C TYR A 156 11.23 0.19 -4.70
N GLY A 157 11.03 1.28 -3.95
CA GLY A 157 11.44 1.34 -2.55
C GLY A 157 10.77 0.29 -1.68
N LEU A 158 9.47 0.04 -1.86
CA LEU A 158 8.77 -1.06 -1.15
C LEU A 158 9.38 -2.44 -1.48
N ARG A 159 9.82 -2.65 -2.72
CA ARG A 159 10.49 -3.89 -3.13
C ARG A 159 11.85 -4.05 -2.44
N GLU A 160 12.60 -2.97 -2.28
CA GLU A 160 13.87 -3.00 -1.55
C GLU A 160 13.64 -3.24 -0.05
N VAL A 161 12.60 -2.64 0.54
CA VAL A 161 12.17 -2.95 1.91
C VAL A 161 11.85 -4.44 2.07
N ARG A 162 11.10 -5.05 1.13
CA ARG A 162 10.84 -6.50 1.14
C ARG A 162 12.11 -7.32 1.09
N ARG A 163 13.06 -6.96 0.21
CA ARG A 163 14.32 -7.69 0.03
C ARG A 163 15.15 -7.69 1.31
N GLU A 164 15.25 -6.54 1.96
CA GLU A 164 15.96 -6.42 3.24
C GLU A 164 15.24 -7.18 4.36
N TRP A 165 13.91 -7.16 4.39
CA TRP A 165 13.13 -7.95 5.35
C TRP A 165 13.37 -9.45 5.16
N GLU A 166 13.31 -9.96 3.93
CA GLU A 166 13.59 -11.38 3.62
C GLU A 166 15.04 -11.76 3.91
N ALA A 167 16.00 -10.86 3.68
CA ALA A 167 17.42 -11.08 3.98
C ALA A 167 17.69 -11.12 5.50
N GLY A 168 17.01 -10.27 6.28
CA GLY A 168 17.10 -10.25 7.73
C GLY A 168 16.43 -11.46 8.41
N ASP A 169 15.33 -11.95 7.85
CA ASP A 169 14.62 -13.15 8.34
C ASP A 169 15.37 -14.46 7.96
N GLY A 170 16.21 -14.41 6.92
CA GLY A 170 17.10 -15.49 6.49
C GLY A 170 18.28 -15.79 7.42
N GLY A 171 18.44 -15.05 8.53
CA GLY A 171 19.47 -15.28 9.56
C GLY A 171 19.01 -16.06 10.80
N GLU A 172 17.70 -16.11 11.09
CA GLU A 172 17.19 -16.75 12.32
C GLU A 172 16.11 -17.84 12.10
N VAL A 173 15.52 -17.97 10.90
CA VAL A 173 14.39 -18.91 10.68
C VAL A 173 14.77 -20.19 9.91
N LEU A 174 16.07 -20.42 9.62
CA LEU A 174 16.57 -21.70 9.07
C LEU A 174 17.17 -22.64 10.14
N ILE A 175 16.99 -22.35 11.43
CA ILE A 175 17.34 -23.25 12.53
C ILE A 175 16.18 -23.35 13.52
N LEU A 176 15.03 -23.89 13.09
CA LEU A 176 14.11 -24.65 13.94
C LEU A 176 13.45 -25.76 13.12
#